data_AF-A0A4Y2MEF8-F1
#
_entry.id   AF-A0A4Y2MEF8-F1
#
_cell.length_a   1.000
_cell.length_b   1.000
_cell.length_c   1.000
_cell.angle_alpha   90.00
_cell.angle_beta   90.00
_cell.angle_gamma   90.00
#
_symmetry.space_group_name_H-M   'P 1'
#
loop_
_entity.id
_entity.type
_entity.pdbx_description
1 polymer ?
#
loop_
_entity_poly.entity_id
_entity_poly.type
_entity_poly.pdbx_seq_one_letter_code
_entity_poly.pdbx_strand_id
1 'polypeptide(L)'
;MEILMVFSTHGRKLKLCDIFKYAYLFVNLIFCILISVETAAVASYQCHDVQCVHGVCREGRCVCDQGWQGNGCHRCGGRVKLTRPSGFIIDGTGNYSVDMQCTWLIESDSPNSTIRLEIAHFETECSWDHLYIFDGDSVFSRLLAAYR
;
A
#
# COMPACT_ATOMS: atom_id res chain seq x y z
N MET A 1 -6.17 11.84 -22.55
CA MET A 1 -4.97 12.11 -21.74
C MET A 1 -5.04 11.15 -20.57
N GLU A 2 -3.96 10.44 -20.29
CA GLU A 2 -3.92 9.44 -19.21
C GLU A 2 -2.78 9.83 -18.27
N ILE A 3 -2.96 9.61 -16.98
CA ILE A 3 -1.91 9.89 -16.00
C ILE A 3 -1.61 8.64 -15.22
N LEU A 4 -0.35 8.19 -15.29
CA LEU A 4 0.17 7.13 -14.45
C LEU A 4 0.92 7.75 -13.27
N MET A 5 0.47 7.46 -12.06
CA MET A 5 1.20 7.79 -10.85
C MET A 5 1.82 6.54 -10.27
N VAL A 6 3.11 6.59 -9.96
CA VAL A 6 3.82 5.48 -9.33
C VAL A 6 4.39 5.94 -8.00
N PHE A 7 3.92 5.33 -6.93
CA PHE A 7 4.50 5.46 -5.61
C PHE A 7 5.29 4.20 -5.29
N SER A 8 6.58 4.37 -5.03
CA SER A 8 7.46 3.28 -4.66
C SER A 8 8.09 3.60 -3.32
N THR A 9 7.91 2.70 -2.37
CA THR A 9 8.66 2.71 -1.12
C THR A 9 9.66 1.57 -1.17
N HIS A 10 10.91 1.85 -0.83
CA HIS A 10 11.95 0.83 -0.77
C HIS A 10 12.36 0.65 0.69
N GLY A 11 11.79 -0.37 1.34
CA GLY A 11 12.17 -0.75 2.69
C GLY A 11 13.50 -1.50 2.65
N ARG A 12 14.57 -0.93 3.21
CA ARG A 12 15.72 -1.77 3.60
C ARG A 12 15.31 -2.59 4.83
N LYS A 13 15.42 -3.92 4.75
CA LYS A 13 15.71 -4.74 5.94
C LYS A 13 17.06 -4.26 6.48
N LEU A 14 17.07 -3.41 7.51
CA LEU A 14 18.28 -3.02 8.21
C LEU A 14 19.00 -4.24 8.77
N LYS A 15 20.26 -4.46 8.35
CA LYS A 15 21.31 -5.06 9.18
C LYS A 15 22.66 -4.39 8.90
N LEU A 16 23.04 -3.43 9.76
CA LEU A 16 24.41 -3.27 10.28
C LEU A 16 24.51 -2.28 11.48
N CYS A 17 23.66 -2.42 12.52
CA CYS A 17 23.92 -1.81 13.84
C CYS A 17 23.21 -2.52 15.03
N ASP A 18 23.00 -3.84 15.02
CA ASP A 18 22.17 -4.51 16.07
C ASP A 18 22.66 -5.90 16.56
N ILE A 19 23.97 -6.20 16.54
CA ILE A 19 24.47 -7.55 16.90
C ILE A 19 24.20 -7.92 18.38
N PHE A 20 24.20 -6.95 19.30
CA PHE A 20 23.98 -7.22 20.74
C PHE A 20 22.50 -7.36 21.17
N LYS A 21 21.54 -6.97 20.33
CA LYS A 21 20.09 -7.12 20.62
C LYS A 21 19.52 -8.48 20.22
N TYR A 22 20.07 -9.11 19.17
CA TYR A 22 19.58 -10.39 18.65
C TYR A 22 19.76 -11.57 19.63
N ALA A 23 20.82 -11.56 20.44
CA ALA A 23 21.03 -12.58 21.47
C ALA A 23 19.98 -12.50 22.60
N TYR A 24 19.62 -11.29 23.02
CA TYR A 24 18.60 -11.06 24.06
C TYR A 24 17.18 -11.38 23.57
N LEU A 25 16.87 -11.06 22.31
CA LEU A 25 15.61 -11.43 21.66
C LEU A 25 15.47 -12.94 21.47
N PHE A 26 16.57 -13.66 21.20
CA PHE A 26 16.55 -15.11 20.99
C PHE A 26 16.22 -15.89 22.28
N VAL A 27 16.72 -15.43 23.43
CA VAL A 27 16.42 -16.05 24.75
C VAL A 27 14.96 -15.82 25.16
N ASN A 28 14.41 -14.63 24.93
CA ASN A 28 12.99 -14.34 25.20
C ASN A 28 12.04 -15.06 24.22
N LEU A 29 12.48 -15.32 22.99
CA LEU A 29 11.71 -16.06 21.98
C LEU A 29 11.49 -17.52 22.39
N ILE A 30 12.50 -18.20 22.94
CA ILE A 30 12.35 -19.58 23.43
C ILE A 30 11.41 -19.65 24.65
N PHE A 31 11.43 -18.64 25.54
CA PHE A 31 10.51 -18.55 26.67
C PHE A 31 9.05 -18.32 26.22
N CYS A 32 8.82 -17.48 25.20
CA CYS A 32 7.48 -17.29 24.61
C CYS A 32 6.95 -18.55 23.91
N ILE A 33 7.81 -19.28 23.18
CA ILE A 33 7.42 -20.50 22.47
C ILE A 33 6.93 -21.58 23.45
N LEU A 34 7.55 -21.70 24.63
CA LEU A 34 7.14 -22.64 25.69
C LEU A 34 5.80 -22.26 26.35
N ILE A 35 5.39 -20.98 26.32
CA ILE A 35 4.12 -20.49 26.89
C ILE A 35 2.97 -20.55 25.87
N SER A 36 3.26 -20.45 24.56
CA SER A 36 2.24 -20.37 23.50
C SER A 36 1.63 -21.71 23.05
N VAL A 37 2.06 -22.85 23.59
CA VAL A 37 1.61 -24.19 23.12
C VAL A 37 0.14 -24.50 23.48
N GLU A 38 -0.51 -23.75 24.38
CA GLU A 38 -1.85 -24.11 24.86
C GLU A 38 -3.06 -23.35 24.28
N THR A 39 -2.91 -22.33 23.44
CA THR A 39 -4.10 -21.70 22.83
C THR A 39 -3.87 -21.21 21.41
N ALA A 40 -3.80 -22.12 20.45
CA ALA A 40 -4.22 -21.82 19.08
C ALA A 40 -5.76 -21.79 19.03
N ALA A 41 -6.37 -20.80 19.66
CA ALA A 41 -7.77 -20.49 19.41
C ALA A 41 -7.86 -20.03 17.95
N VAL A 42 -8.57 -20.80 17.12
CA VAL A 42 -8.87 -20.44 15.73
C VAL A 42 -9.80 -19.23 15.79
N ALA A 43 -9.23 -18.02 15.80
CA ALA A 43 -10.01 -16.80 15.71
C ALA A 43 -10.66 -16.78 14.33
N SER A 44 -11.96 -17.07 14.27
CA SER A 44 -12.76 -16.88 13.07
C SER A 44 -13.00 -15.38 12.93
N TYR A 45 -12.11 -14.68 12.23
CA TYR A 45 -12.34 -13.29 11.87
C TYR A 45 -13.59 -13.25 10.99
N GLN A 46 -14.71 -12.76 11.52
CA GLN A 46 -15.87 -12.45 10.69
C GLN A 46 -15.69 -11.03 10.16
N CYS A 47 -16.28 -10.73 9.00
CA CYS A 47 -16.24 -9.37 8.44
C CYS A 47 -16.95 -8.32 9.31
N HIS A 48 -17.61 -8.73 10.38
CA HIS A 48 -18.10 -7.80 11.40
C HIS A 48 -16.95 -7.09 12.13
N ASP A 49 -15.82 -7.78 12.33
CA ASP A 49 -14.65 -7.26 13.05
C ASP A 49 -13.64 -6.55 12.12
N VAL A 50 -13.76 -6.75 10.80
CA VAL A 50 -12.83 -6.19 9.79
C VAL A 50 -13.59 -5.43 8.72
N GLN A 51 -13.39 -4.11 8.67
CA GLN A 51 -13.94 -3.26 7.62
C GLN A 51 -13.14 -3.44 6.30
N CYS A 52 -13.77 -4.04 5.28
CA CYS A 52 -13.20 -4.12 3.93
C CYS A 52 -13.38 -2.76 3.23
N VAL A 53 -12.32 -1.95 3.15
CA VAL A 53 -12.42 -0.58 2.60
C VAL A 53 -12.51 -0.59 1.07
N HIS A 54 -11.57 -1.30 0.42
CA HIS A 54 -11.51 -1.46 -1.04
C HIS A 54 -11.67 -2.93 -1.43
N GLY A 55 -12.84 -3.48 -1.13
CA GLY A 55 -13.15 -4.86 -1.46
C GLY A 55 -14.48 -5.31 -0.89
N VAL A 56 -14.75 -6.61 -1.04
CA VAL A 56 -16.01 -7.22 -0.61
C VAL A 56 -15.73 -8.35 0.36
N CYS A 57 -16.49 -8.40 1.45
CA CYS A 57 -16.48 -9.53 2.37
C CYS A 57 -17.07 -10.78 1.68
N ARG A 58 -16.32 -11.88 1.70
CA ARG A 58 -16.82 -13.22 1.34
C ARG A 58 -16.32 -14.24 2.34
N GLU A 59 -17.23 -15.02 2.93
CA GLU A 59 -16.90 -16.14 3.82
C GLU A 59 -15.97 -15.76 5.00
N GLY A 60 -16.16 -14.57 5.58
CA GLY A 60 -15.33 -14.08 6.70
C GLY A 60 -13.98 -13.48 6.28
N ARG A 61 -13.70 -13.37 4.98
CA ARG A 61 -12.46 -12.77 4.46
C ARG A 61 -12.75 -11.61 3.52
N CYS A 62 -11.95 -10.54 3.58
CA CYS A 62 -12.00 -9.51 2.56
C CYS A 62 -11.34 -9.99 1.26
N VAL A 63 -12.10 -9.92 0.17
CA VAL A 63 -11.60 -10.07 -1.19
C VAL A 63 -11.38 -8.66 -1.74
N CYS A 64 -10.12 -8.30 -1.97
CA CYS A 64 -9.75 -6.94 -2.35
C CYS A 64 -9.97 -6.65 -3.83
N ASP A 65 -10.33 -5.41 -4.11
CA ASP A 65 -10.35 -4.87 -5.46
C ASP A 65 -8.95 -4.87 -6.05
N GLN A 66 -8.86 -4.86 -7.38
CA GLN A 66 -7.57 -4.87 -8.07
C GLN A 66 -6.69 -3.70 -7.63
N GLY A 67 -5.44 -4.00 -7.25
CA GLY A 67 -4.46 -3.03 -6.78
C GLY A 67 -4.51 -2.75 -5.27
N TRP A 68 -5.45 -3.37 -4.53
CA TRP A 68 -5.57 -3.27 -3.07
C TRP A 68 -5.20 -4.58 -2.37
N GLN A 69 -4.69 -4.47 -1.14
CA GLN A 69 -4.19 -5.58 -0.35
C GLN A 69 -4.32 -5.35 1.17
N GLY A 70 -3.99 -6.38 1.96
CA GLY A 70 -4.12 -6.42 3.41
C GLY A 70 -5.43 -7.03 3.89
N ASN A 71 -5.53 -7.34 5.19
CA ASN A 71 -6.69 -8.04 5.76
C ASN A 71 -8.01 -7.29 5.55
N GLY A 72 -7.97 -5.96 5.59
CA GLY A 72 -9.12 -5.08 5.32
C GLY A 72 -9.09 -4.38 3.97
N CYS A 73 -8.23 -4.80 3.03
CA CYS A 73 -8.03 -4.12 1.74
C CYS A 73 -7.77 -2.61 1.90
N HIS A 74 -6.94 -2.28 2.87
CA HIS A 74 -6.74 -0.90 3.33
C HIS A 74 -5.41 -0.31 2.86
N ARG A 75 -4.63 -1.03 2.05
CA ARG A 75 -3.35 -0.59 1.49
C ARG A 75 -3.31 -0.89 0.01
N CYS A 76 -2.72 -0.01 -0.76
CA CYS A 76 -2.40 -0.32 -2.15
C CYS A 76 -1.23 -1.32 -2.21
N GLY A 77 -1.15 -2.05 -3.32
CA GLY A 77 -0.14 -3.09 -3.54
C GLY A 77 0.02 -3.48 -5.00
N GLY A 78 -0.45 -2.63 -5.90
CA GLY A 78 -0.43 -2.89 -7.32
C GLY A 78 -1.04 -1.74 -8.09
N ARG A 79 -1.57 -2.07 -9.27
CA ARG A 79 -2.16 -1.09 -10.19
C ARG A 79 -3.65 -0.94 -9.97
N VAL A 80 -4.08 0.27 -9.61
CA VAL A 80 -5.48 0.70 -9.48
C VAL A 80 -5.83 1.55 -10.70
N LYS A 81 -6.96 1.27 -11.34
CA LYS A 81 -7.49 2.04 -12.47
C LYS A 81 -8.63 2.94 -12.01
N LEU A 82 -8.59 4.21 -12.37
CA LEU A 82 -9.54 5.24 -11.99
C LEU A 82 -10.13 5.87 -13.24
N THR A 83 -11.45 5.76 -13.39
CA THR A 83 -12.19 6.30 -14.55
C THR A 83 -13.22 7.36 -14.16
N ARG A 84 -13.40 7.60 -12.86
CA ARG A 84 -14.37 8.60 -12.38
C ARG A 84 -13.90 10.02 -12.75
N PRO A 85 -14.84 10.93 -13.08
CA PRO A 85 -14.48 12.30 -13.48
C PRO A 85 -13.86 13.15 -12.37
N SER A 86 -14.00 12.71 -11.10
CA SER A 86 -13.34 13.29 -9.94
C SER A 86 -13.22 12.25 -8.81
N GLY A 87 -12.28 12.47 -7.90
CA GLY A 87 -12.04 11.60 -6.76
C GLY A 87 -10.76 11.96 -6.00
N PHE A 88 -10.42 11.12 -5.03
CA PHE A 88 -9.19 11.23 -4.24
C PHE A 88 -8.36 9.97 -4.43
N ILE A 89 -7.05 10.12 -4.29
CA ILE A 89 -6.08 9.04 -4.38
C ILE A 89 -5.36 8.97 -3.04
N ILE A 90 -5.41 7.78 -2.44
CA ILE A 90 -4.74 7.48 -1.18
C ILE A 90 -3.97 6.17 -1.34
N ASP A 91 -2.87 6.06 -0.62
CA ASP A 91 -1.99 4.90 -0.58
C ASP A 91 -2.46 3.85 0.44
N GLY A 92 -3.17 4.29 1.48
CA GLY A 92 -3.86 3.41 2.39
C GLY A 92 -4.47 4.15 3.57
N THR A 93 -4.98 3.40 4.54
CA THR A 93 -5.43 3.97 5.82
C THR A 93 -4.27 4.06 6.80
N GLY A 94 -4.03 5.26 7.34
CA GLY A 94 -2.96 5.50 8.31
C GLY A 94 -1.60 5.64 7.62
N ASN A 95 -0.54 5.16 8.28
CA ASN A 95 0.81 5.27 7.74
C ASN A 95 1.02 4.27 6.60
N TYR A 96 1.78 4.70 5.59
CA TYR A 96 2.22 3.84 4.51
C TYR A 96 3.07 2.67 5.06
N SER A 97 2.96 1.51 4.40
CA SER A 97 3.71 0.31 4.78
C SER A 97 5.04 0.21 4.04
N VAL A 98 6.00 -0.51 4.62
CA VAL A 98 7.27 -0.83 3.96
C VAL A 98 7.06 -1.66 2.69
N ASP A 99 7.93 -1.45 1.69
CA ASP A 99 7.95 -2.17 0.41
C ASP A 99 6.64 -2.09 -0.38
N MET A 100 5.86 -1.04 -0.13
CA MET A 100 4.64 -0.75 -0.85
C MET A 100 4.95 -0.18 -2.22
N GLN A 101 4.36 -0.79 -3.25
CA GLN A 101 4.44 -0.36 -4.64
C GLN A 101 3.03 -0.14 -5.15
N CYS A 102 2.71 1.11 -5.45
CA CYS A 102 1.38 1.50 -5.85
C CYS A 102 1.42 2.25 -7.15
N THR A 103 0.44 1.95 -7.99
CA THR A 103 0.34 2.54 -9.30
C THR A 103 -1.11 2.93 -9.55
N TRP A 104 -1.36 4.20 -9.86
CA TRP A 104 -2.70 4.66 -10.22
C TRP A 104 -2.71 5.09 -11.66
N LEU A 105 -3.59 4.50 -12.45
CA LEU A 105 -3.85 4.91 -13.82
C LEU A 105 -5.16 5.68 -13.84
N ILE A 106 -5.08 6.98 -14.11
CA ILE A 106 -6.24 7.83 -14.31
C ILE A 106 -6.52 7.90 -15.81
N GLU A 107 -7.64 7.31 -16.21
CA GLU A 107 -8.17 7.39 -17.57
C GLU A 107 -9.45 8.23 -17.56
N SER A 108 -9.69 8.94 -18.65
CA SER A 108 -10.94 9.66 -18.84
C SER A 108 -11.69 9.07 -20.01
N ASP A 109 -12.95 8.73 -19.79
CA ASP A 109 -13.85 8.20 -20.83
C ASP A 109 -14.30 9.27 -21.83
N SER A 110 -13.99 10.55 -21.55
CA SER A 110 -14.37 11.67 -22.41
C SER A 110 -13.22 12.11 -23.34
N PRO A 111 -13.46 12.21 -24.66
CA PRO A 111 -12.43 12.69 -25.59
C PRO A 111 -12.03 14.14 -25.27
N ASN A 112 -10.75 14.46 -25.47
CA ASN A 112 -10.18 15.80 -25.24
C ASN A 112 -10.36 16.37 -23.83
N SER A 113 -10.57 15.50 -22.84
CA SER A 113 -10.59 15.89 -21.44
C SER A 113 -9.18 16.15 -20.90
N THR A 114 -9.09 17.05 -19.93
CA THR A 114 -7.86 17.38 -19.20
C THR A 114 -7.99 16.88 -17.77
N ILE A 115 -6.96 16.17 -17.29
CA ILE A 115 -6.90 15.72 -15.90
C ILE A 115 -6.15 16.79 -15.10
N ARG A 116 -6.78 17.30 -14.03
CA ARG A 116 -6.14 18.17 -13.04
C ARG A 116 -5.84 17.34 -11.79
N LEU A 117 -4.58 17.35 -11.37
CA LEU A 117 -4.12 16.71 -10.15
C LEU A 117 -3.65 17.77 -9.14
N GLU A 118 -4.01 17.58 -7.88
CA GLU A 118 -3.57 18.42 -6.77
C GLU A 118 -3.07 17.50 -5.65
N ILE A 119 -1.84 17.74 -5.18
CA ILE A 119 -1.24 16.97 -4.08
C ILE A 119 -1.62 17.69 -2.79
N ALA A 120 -2.60 17.14 -2.07
CA ALA A 120 -3.09 17.73 -0.84
C ALA A 120 -2.13 17.50 0.35
N HIS A 121 -1.55 16.31 0.43
CA HIS A 121 -0.61 15.91 1.47
C HIS A 121 0.37 14.88 0.92
N PHE A 122 1.64 15.03 1.26
CA PHE A 122 2.71 14.13 0.85
C PHE A 122 3.81 14.15 1.91
N GLU A 123 4.04 13.01 2.56
CA GLU A 123 5.04 12.83 3.60
C GLU A 123 5.69 11.46 3.43
N THR A 124 7.00 11.45 3.16
CA THR A 124 7.76 10.27 2.72
C THR A 124 9.16 10.25 3.30
N GLU A 125 9.81 9.08 3.31
CA GLU A 125 11.21 8.99 3.72
C GLU A 125 12.12 9.59 2.62
N CYS A 126 12.88 10.63 2.98
CA CYS A 126 13.63 11.48 2.04
C CYS A 126 14.60 10.74 1.09
N SER A 127 15.01 9.50 1.42
CA SER A 127 16.06 8.77 0.69
C SER A 127 15.55 7.63 -0.20
N TRP A 128 14.34 7.13 0.01
CA TRP A 128 13.89 5.87 -0.61
C TRP A 128 12.52 5.96 -1.25
N ASP A 129 11.68 6.84 -0.74
CA ASP A 129 10.28 6.91 -1.11
C ASP A 129 10.09 8.02 -2.15
N HIS A 130 9.43 7.66 -3.24
CA HIS A 130 9.31 8.53 -4.39
C HIS A 130 7.91 8.44 -5.00
N LEU A 131 7.39 9.59 -5.41
CA LEU A 131 6.19 9.70 -6.22
C LEU A 131 6.56 10.22 -7.61
N TYR A 132 6.23 9.44 -8.64
CA TYR A 132 6.40 9.80 -10.04
C TYR A 132 5.04 10.00 -10.70
N ILE A 133 4.93 11.01 -11.55
CA ILE A 133 3.72 11.31 -12.32
C ILE A 133 4.09 11.34 -13.80
N PHE A 134 3.45 10.50 -14.60
CA PHE A 134 3.67 10.38 -16.04
C PHE A 134 2.41 10.75 -16.82
N ASP A 135 2.59 11.34 -18.00
CA ASP A 135 1.54 11.63 -18.99
C ASP A 135 1.48 10.51 -20.02
N GLY A 136 0.62 9.52 -19.76
CA GLY A 136 0.42 8.29 -20.52
C GLY A 136 0.05 7.10 -19.62
N ASP A 137 -0.08 5.92 -20.21
CA ASP A 137 -0.45 4.66 -19.54
C ASP A 137 0.70 3.92 -18.86
N SER A 138 1.96 4.31 -19.11
CA SER A 138 3.13 3.53 -18.72
C SER A 138 4.23 4.36 -18.06
N VAL A 139 5.14 3.68 -17.37
CA VAL A 139 6.35 4.29 -16.79
C VAL A 139 7.35 4.76 -17.85
N PHE A 140 7.14 4.40 -19.11
CA PHE A 140 7.94 4.84 -20.24
C PHE A 140 7.38 6.10 -20.89
N SER A 141 6.19 6.54 -20.46
CA SER A 141 5.56 7.77 -20.93
C SER A 141 6.27 9.01 -20.37
N ARG A 142 5.85 10.20 -20.81
CA ARG A 142 6.53 11.44 -20.44
C ARG A 142 6.41 11.72 -18.94
N LEU A 143 7.53 11.80 -18.23
CA LEU A 143 7.56 12.21 -16.81
C LEU A 143 7.15 13.69 -16.70
N LEU A 144 6.08 13.95 -15.94
CA LEU A 144 5.61 15.30 -15.62
C LEU A 144 6.22 15.84 -14.33
N ALA A 145 6.33 14.99 -13.30
CA ALA A 145 6.85 15.39 -12.00
C ALA A 145 7.42 14.20 -11.22
N ALA A 146 8.37 14.50 -10.32
CA ALA A 146 8.93 13.57 -9.35
C ALA A 146 9.06 14.28 -7.99
N TYR A 147 8.50 13.68 -6.95
CA TYR A 147 8.55 14.17 -5.57
C TYR A 147 9.34 13.21 -4.68
N ARG A 148 10.03 13.79 -3.70
CA ARG A 148 10.85 13.10 -2.69
C ARG A 148 10.42 13.55 -1.31
#